data_AF-A0A2X1IXT8-F1
#
_entry.id   AF-A0A2X1IXT8-F1
#
_cell.length_a   1.000
_cell.length_b   1.000
_cell.length_c   1.000
_cell.angle_alpha   90.00
_cell.angle_beta   90.00
_cell.angle_gamma   90.00
#
_symmetry.space_group_name_H-M   'P 1'
#
loop_
_entity.id
_entity.type
_entity.pdbx_description
1 polymer ?
#
loop_
_entity_poly.entity_id
_entity_poly.type
_entity_poly.pdbx_seq_one_letter_code
_entity_poly.pdbx_strand_id
1 'polypeptide(L)'
;MELYELKPTREQSSTLHDRGITGNSGASLHAKTFSIDGKTVFIGSFNFDPRSTLLNTEMGFVIESETLAQLIDKRFIQSQYDAAWQLRLDRWGRINWVDRHAKKEIILKKEPATSFWKRVMVRLASILPVEWLL
;
A
#
# COMPACT_ATOMS: atom_id res chain seq x y z
N MET A 1 0.82 8.98 -13.15
CA MET A 1 0.94 8.43 -11.79
C MET A 1 0.80 6.93 -11.91
N GLU A 2 1.74 6.17 -11.37
CA GLU A 2 1.66 4.70 -11.31
C GLU A 2 1.44 4.29 -9.85
N LEU A 3 0.53 3.35 -9.61
CA LEU A 3 0.20 2.86 -8.28
C LEU A 3 0.46 1.36 -8.23
N TYR A 4 1.06 0.90 -7.14
CA TYR A 4 1.44 -0.50 -6.94
C TYR A 4 0.92 -0.98 -5.59
N GLU A 5 0.34 -2.18 -5.58
CA GLU A 5 -0.15 -2.86 -4.38
C GLU A 5 0.70 -4.11 -4.14
N LEU A 6 1.29 -4.23 -2.95
CA LEU A 6 2.14 -5.38 -2.63
C LEU A 6 1.32 -6.68 -2.57
N LYS A 7 1.87 -7.73 -3.19
CA LYS A 7 1.32 -9.08 -3.10
C LYS A 7 1.51 -9.60 -1.67
N PRO A 8 0.60 -10.44 -1.15
CA PRO A 8 0.78 -11.07 0.15
C PRO A 8 2.08 -11.88 0.20
N THR A 9 3.03 -11.48 1.06
CA THR A 9 4.24 -12.26 1.31
C THR A 9 3.84 -13.53 2.06
N ARG A 10 4.01 -14.69 1.41
CA ARG A 10 3.78 -16.00 2.03
C ARG A 10 5.01 -16.39 2.86
N GLU A 11 5.28 -15.67 3.95
CA GLU A 11 6.28 -16.11 4.93
C GLU A 11 5.70 -17.27 5.75
N GLN A 12 6.29 -18.46 5.58
CA GLN A 12 6.11 -19.57 6.49
C GLN A 12 6.92 -19.30 7.76
N SER A 13 6.29 -18.79 8.81
CA SER A 13 6.76 -19.07 10.16
C SER A 13 5.60 -19.06 11.15
N SER A 14 5.46 -20.20 11.83
CA SER A 14 4.53 -20.46 12.91
C SER A 14 5.02 -19.78 14.18
N THR A 15 4.51 -18.59 14.50
CA THR A 15 4.54 -18.07 15.86
C THR A 15 3.16 -17.53 16.21
N LEU A 16 2.73 -17.79 17.43
CA LEU A 16 1.38 -17.55 17.94
C LEU A 16 0.93 -16.10 17.68
N HIS A 17 -0.05 -15.93 16.78
CA HIS A 17 -0.58 -14.62 16.40
C HIS A 17 -1.69 -14.17 17.34
N ASP A 18 -1.51 -12.98 17.91
CA ASP A 18 -2.52 -12.26 18.66
C ASP A 18 -3.71 -11.90 17.75
N ARG A 19 -4.92 -12.26 18.17
CA ARG A 19 -6.17 -12.12 17.39
C ARG A 19 -6.74 -10.71 17.57
N GLY A 20 -5.92 -9.70 17.31
CA GLY A 20 -6.33 -8.30 17.27
C GLY A 20 -7.02 -7.95 15.95
N ILE A 21 -7.91 -6.96 16.00
CA ILE A 21 -8.77 -6.47 14.90
C ILE A 21 -7.95 -5.63 13.87
N THR A 22 -6.63 -5.75 13.89
CA THR A 22 -5.68 -5.01 13.04
C THR A 22 -4.95 -5.97 12.13
N GLY A 23 -4.98 -5.68 10.82
CA GLY A 23 -4.64 -6.57 9.73
C GLY A 23 -3.31 -7.33 9.83
N ASN A 24 -3.36 -8.57 9.36
CA ASN A 24 -2.28 -9.54 9.25
C ASN A 24 -1.36 -9.24 8.06
N SER A 25 -0.48 -8.25 8.18
CA SER A 25 0.55 -7.93 7.18
C SER A 25 1.92 -7.96 7.85
N GLY A 26 2.79 -8.90 7.43
CA GLY A 26 4.13 -9.16 7.96
C GLY A 26 5.17 -8.05 7.71
N ALA A 27 4.74 -6.79 7.71
CA ALA A 27 5.61 -5.62 7.67
C ALA A 27 5.38 -4.83 8.97
N SER A 28 6.15 -5.15 10.01
CA SER A 28 6.03 -4.54 11.34
C SER A 28 6.51 -3.08 11.40
N LEU A 29 7.05 -2.51 10.32
CA LEU A 29 7.52 -1.12 10.29
C LEU A 29 6.37 -0.18 9.91
N HIS A 30 5.67 0.35 10.91
CA HIS A 30 4.52 1.26 10.77
C HIS A 30 4.90 2.70 10.38
N ALA A 31 6.06 2.92 9.76
CA ALA A 31 6.45 4.22 9.26
C ALA A 31 6.00 4.38 7.80
N LYS A 32 5.42 5.54 7.48
CA LYS A 32 5.09 5.97 6.13
C LYS A 32 6.24 6.79 5.61
N THR A 33 6.76 6.35 4.48
CA THR A 33 7.97 6.90 3.88
C THR A 33 7.67 7.32 2.45
N PHE A 34 8.07 8.53 2.07
CA PHE A 34 8.01 9.00 0.70
C PHE A 34 9.23 9.86 0.37
N SER A 35 9.66 9.81 -0.89
CA SER A 35 10.71 10.64 -1.46
C SER A 35 10.09 11.75 -2.32
N ILE A 36 10.75 12.91 -2.35
CA ILE A 36 10.38 14.06 -3.17
C ILE A 36 11.56 14.41 -4.05
N ASP A 37 11.34 14.47 -5.37
CA ASP A 37 12.30 14.87 -6.41
C ASP A 37 13.66 14.15 -6.36
N GLY A 38 13.71 12.96 -5.76
CA GLY A 38 14.95 12.22 -5.54
C GLY A 38 15.94 12.92 -4.61
N LYS A 39 15.50 13.88 -3.79
CA LYS A 39 16.39 14.70 -2.93
C LYS A 39 15.97 14.74 -1.47
N THR A 40 14.68 14.70 -1.20
CA THR A 40 14.15 14.81 0.17
C THR A 40 13.37 13.57 0.51
N VAL A 41 13.47 13.12 1.76
CA VAL A 41 12.78 11.95 2.28
C VAL A 41 11.99 12.36 3.51
N PHE A 42 10.74 11.94 3.55
CA PHE A 42 9.94 11.97 4.77
C PHE A 42 9.81 10.56 5.33
N ILE A 43 9.93 10.42 6.65
CA ILE A 43 9.65 9.18 7.39
C ILE A 43 8.83 9.57 8.62
N GLY A 44 7.61 9.07 8.76
CA GLY A 44 6.76 9.41 9.91
C GLY A 44 5.50 8.58 10.04
N SER A 45 4.61 9.00 10.94
CA SER A 45 3.31 8.34 11.16
C SER A 45 2.19 8.80 10.22
N PHE A 46 2.44 9.87 9.45
CA PHE A 46 1.42 10.52 8.62
C PHE A 46 0.86 9.60 7.53
N ASN A 47 -0.46 9.39 7.53
CA ASN A 47 -1.14 8.42 6.67
C ASN A 47 -1.72 9.00 5.37
N PHE A 48 -1.57 10.29 5.08
CA PHE A 48 -2.20 10.98 3.94
C PHE A 48 -3.73 10.90 3.93
N ASP A 49 -4.36 11.04 5.10
CA ASP A 49 -5.81 11.15 5.25
C ASP A 49 -6.22 12.43 6.01
N PRO A 50 -7.50 12.83 5.93
CA PRO A 50 -8.00 14.01 6.63
C PRO A 50 -7.81 13.91 8.14
N ARG A 51 -7.91 12.71 8.73
CA ARG A 51 -7.78 12.50 10.16
C ARG A 51 -6.36 12.78 10.66
N SER A 52 -5.33 12.28 9.99
CA SER A 52 -3.92 12.57 10.24
C SER A 52 -3.62 14.06 10.13
N THR A 53 -4.33 14.78 9.26
CA THR A 53 -4.13 16.22 9.05
C THR A 53 -4.85 17.08 10.10
N LEU A 54 -6.02 16.65 10.56
CA LEU A 54 -6.93 17.48 11.36
C LEU A 54 -6.99 17.09 12.84
N LEU A 55 -6.70 15.84 13.18
CA LEU A 55 -7.02 15.26 14.49
C LEU A 55 -5.83 14.57 15.16
N ASN A 56 -4.94 13.93 14.40
CA ASN A 56 -3.80 13.24 15.00
C ASN A 56 -2.62 14.20 15.19
N THR A 57 -1.89 14.05 16.30
CA THR A 57 -0.54 14.61 16.42
C THR A 57 0.43 13.67 15.71
N GLU A 58 0.97 14.12 14.59
CA GLU A 58 1.85 13.32 13.74
C GLU A 58 3.32 13.67 14.02
N MET A 59 4.20 12.68 13.95
CA MET A 59 5.64 12.88 14.08
C MET A 59 6.35 12.32 12.86
N GLY A 60 7.37 13.03 12.38
CA GLY A 60 8.19 12.57 11.29
C GLY A 60 9.48 13.34 11.16
N PHE A 61 10.40 12.76 10.40
CA PHE A 61 11.66 13.37 10.02
C PHE A 61 11.60 13.79 8.56
N VAL A 62 12.03 15.02 8.29
CA VAL A 62 12.35 15.49 6.95
C VAL A 62 13.86 15.43 6.80
N ILE A 63 14.32 14.64 5.84
CA ILE A 63 15.74 14.38 5.61
C ILE A 63 16.10 14.83 4.20
N GLU A 64 16.91 15.86 4.09
CA GLU A 64 17.48 16.30 2.81
C GLU A 64 18.71 15.45 2.50
N SER A 65 18.54 14.46 1.62
CA SER A 65 19.61 13.55 1.20
C SER A 65 19.25 12.88 -0.12
N GLU A 66 19.93 13.30 -1.19
CA GLU A 66 19.81 12.69 -2.51
C GLU A 66 20.19 11.20 -2.48
N THR A 67 21.23 10.83 -1.74
CA THR A 67 21.64 9.44 -1.56
C THR A 67 20.52 8.58 -0.96
N LEU A 68 19.85 9.07 0.09
CA LEU A 68 18.77 8.34 0.76
C LEU A 68 17.53 8.26 -0.12
N ALA A 69 17.15 9.36 -0.77
CA ALA A 69 16.01 9.41 -1.68
C ALA A 69 16.19 8.43 -2.85
N GLN A 70 17.35 8.44 -3.51
CA GLN A 70 17.67 7.49 -4.58
C GLN A 70 17.66 6.03 -4.10
N LEU A 71 18.10 5.76 -2.86
CA LEU A 71 18.07 4.41 -2.29
C LEU A 71 16.63 3.92 -2.10
N ILE A 72 15.74 4.79 -1.60
CA ILE A 72 14.31 4.50 -1.44
C ILE A 72 13.66 4.25 -2.79
N ASP A 73 13.91 5.12 -3.78
CA ASP A 73 13.37 4.97 -5.13
C ASP A 73 13.81 3.65 -5.77
N LYS A 74 15.10 3.31 -5.67
CA LYS A 74 15.63 2.03 -6.18
C LYS A 74 14.98 0.83 -5.51
N ARG A 75 14.82 0.85 -4.17
CA ARG A 75 14.13 -0.23 -3.45
C ARG A 75 12.68 -0.38 -3.88
N PHE A 76 12.00 0.74 -4.08
CA PHE A 76 10.61 0.73 -4.53
C PHE A 76 10.50 0.16 -5.95
N ILE A 77 11.37 0.54 -6.88
CA ILE A 77 11.36 0.00 -8.26
C ILE A 77 11.71 -1.49 -8.29
N GLN A 78 12.70 -1.93 -7.50
CA GLN A 78 13.13 -3.33 -7.48
C GLN A 78 12.04 -4.27 -6.94
N SER A 79 11.24 -3.83 -5.97
CA SER A 79 10.17 -4.66 -5.40
C SER A 79 8.94 -4.78 -6.29
N GLN A 80 8.71 -3.85 -7.23
CA GLN A 80 7.47 -3.79 -8.01
C GLN A 80 7.22 -4.99 -8.93
N TYR A 81 8.25 -5.48 -9.63
CA TYR A 81 8.03 -6.41 -10.74
C TYR A 81 7.51 -7.77 -10.30
N ASP A 82 8.07 -8.33 -9.24
CA ASP A 82 7.70 -9.68 -8.78
C ASP A 82 6.76 -9.63 -7.56
N ALA A 83 6.91 -8.61 -6.70
CA ALA A 83 6.24 -8.57 -5.40
C ALA A 83 5.03 -7.62 -5.35
N ALA A 84 4.64 -6.96 -6.44
CA ALA A 84 3.46 -6.08 -6.47
C ALA A 84 2.58 -6.28 -7.71
N TRP A 85 1.30 -5.93 -7.57
CA TRP A 85 0.40 -5.70 -8.70
C TRP A 85 0.41 -4.21 -9.05
N GLN A 86 0.46 -3.88 -10.33
CA GLN A 86 0.24 -2.50 -10.77
C GLN A 86 -1.26 -2.22 -10.86
N LEU A 87 -1.74 -1.16 -10.23
CA LEU A 87 -3.14 -0.73 -10.31
C LEU A 87 -3.33 0.19 -11.51
N ARG A 88 -4.30 -0.13 -12.36
CA ARG A 88 -4.72 0.70 -13.50
C ARG A 88 -6.23 0.89 -13.51
N LEU A 89 -6.65 2.10 -13.87
CA LEU A 89 -8.07 2.38 -14.11
C LEU A 89 -8.42 2.01 -15.56
N ASP A 90 -9.59 1.40 -15.75
CA ASP A 90 -10.17 1.27 -17.08
C ASP A 90 -10.88 2.57 -17.53
N ARG A 91 -11.40 2.56 -18.77
CA ARG A 91 -12.18 3.66 -19.36
C ARG A 91 -13.44 4.06 -18.57
N TRP A 92 -13.88 3.25 -17.61
CA TRP A 92 -15.04 3.51 -16.76
C TRP A 92 -14.64 3.84 -15.31
N GLY A 93 -13.34 4.02 -15.04
CA GLY A 93 -12.81 4.36 -13.72
C GLY A 93 -12.73 3.17 -12.75
N ARG A 94 -12.81 1.92 -13.23
CA ARG A 94 -12.69 0.73 -12.37
C ARG A 94 -11.25 0.28 -12.25
N ILE A 95 -10.86 -0.13 -11.05
CA ILE A 95 -9.51 -0.64 -10.75
C ILE A 95 -9.33 -2.03 -11.37
N ASN A 96 -8.20 -2.21 -12.05
CA ASN A 96 -7.68 -3.49 -12.53
C ASN A 96 -6.28 -3.70 -11.96
N TRP A 97 -6.00 -4.92 -11.52
CA TRP A 97 -4.70 -5.35 -11.02
C TRP A 97 -3.94 -5.99 -12.17
N VAL A 98 -2.78 -5.43 -12.49
CA VAL A 98 -1.93 -5.89 -13.58
C VAL A 98 -0.75 -6.64 -12.98
N ASP A 99 -0.67 -7.94 -13.27
CA ASP A 99 0.47 -8.77 -12.89
C ASP A 99 1.43 -8.90 -14.08
N ARG A 100 2.69 -8.51 -13.87
CA ARG A 100 3.74 -8.50 -14.91
C ARG A 100 4.73 -9.65 -14.71
N HIS A 101 4.23 -10.89 -14.72
CA HIS A 101 5.10 -12.07 -14.59
C HIS A 101 5.68 -12.49 -15.96
N ALA A 102 7.01 -12.63 -16.05
CA ALA A 102 7.72 -13.24 -17.19
C ALA A 102 7.32 -12.70 -18.59
N LYS A 103 7.16 -11.38 -18.75
CA LYS A 103 6.81 -10.68 -20.00
C LYS A 103 5.40 -10.94 -20.54
N LYS A 104 4.50 -11.57 -19.78
CA LYS A 104 3.06 -11.61 -20.09
C LYS A 104 2.30 -10.74 -19.11
N GLU A 105 1.51 -9.82 -19.64
CA GLU A 105 0.64 -8.97 -18.83
C GLU A 105 -0.68 -9.71 -18.57
N ILE A 106 -0.96 -9.99 -17.30
CA ILE A 106 -2.24 -10.59 -16.88
C ILE A 106 -3.05 -9.50 -16.19
N ILE A 107 -4.21 -9.18 -16.76
CA ILE A 107 -5.13 -8.18 -16.22
C ILE A 107 -6.22 -8.87 -15.40
N LEU A 108 -6.26 -8.56 -14.12
CA LEU A 108 -7.23 -9.08 -13.16
C LEU A 108 -8.27 -7.98 -12.87
N LYS A 109 -9.52 -8.23 -13.26
CA LYS A 109 -10.66 -7.30 -13.05
C LYS A 109 -11.28 -7.39 -11.65
N LYS A 110 -10.78 -8.31 -10.84
CA LYS A 110 -11.23 -8.55 -9.46
C LYS A 110 -10.00 -8.54 -8.58
N GLU A 111 -10.16 -7.96 -7.40
CA GLU A 111 -9.13 -7.91 -6.38
C GLU A 111 -8.55 -9.33 -6.14
N PRO A 112 -7.25 -9.54 -6.43
CA PRO A 112 -6.60 -10.84 -6.26
C PRO A 112 -6.46 -11.21 -4.78
N ALA A 113 -6.27 -12.50 -4.50
CA ALA A 113 -6.11 -13.02 -3.13
C ALA A 113 -7.26 -12.71 -2.13
N THR A 114 -8.44 -12.29 -2.61
CA THR A 114 -9.63 -12.05 -1.76
C THR A 114 -10.75 -13.06 -1.97
N SER A 115 -11.48 -13.37 -0.89
CA SER A 115 -12.68 -14.19 -0.94
C SER A 115 -13.90 -13.36 -1.35
N PHE A 116 -14.95 -14.02 -1.83
CA PHE A 116 -16.20 -13.36 -2.21
C PHE A 116 -16.82 -12.55 -1.06
N TRP A 117 -16.87 -13.15 0.14
CA TRP A 117 -17.45 -12.49 1.32
C TRP A 117 -16.66 -11.27 1.77
N LYS A 118 -15.32 -11.29 1.71
CA LYS A 118 -14.50 -10.11 2.01
C LYS A 118 -14.87 -8.93 1.11
N ARG A 119 -15.03 -9.17 -0.19
CA ARG A 119 -15.42 -8.12 -1.15
C ARG A 119 -16.81 -7.56 -0.89
N VAL A 120 -17.77 -8.41 -0.51
CA VAL A 120 -19.13 -7.94 -0.15
C VAL A 120 -19.07 -7.06 1.09
N MET A 121 -18.34 -7.47 2.14
CA MET A 121 -18.18 -6.67 3.35
C MET A 121 -17.50 -5.33 3.08
N VAL A 122 -16.44 -5.30 2.26
CA VAL A 122 -15.77 -4.05 1.86
C VAL A 122 -16.74 -3.10 1.13
N ARG A 123 -17.58 -3.62 0.23
CA ARG A 123 -18.59 -2.80 -0.47
C ARG A 123 -19.68 -2.26 0.45
N LEU A 124 -20.09 -3.03 1.45
CA LEU A 124 -21.06 -2.55 2.44
C LEU A 124 -20.42 -1.48 3.33
N ALA A 125 -19.17 -1.69 3.75
CA ALA A 125 -18.42 -0.71 4.54
C ALA A 125 -18.19 0.60 3.76
N SER A 126 -17.97 0.55 2.44
CA SER A 126 -17.78 1.76 1.63
C SER A 126 -19.02 2.65 1.47
N ILE A 127 -20.20 2.19 1.92
CA ILE A 127 -21.45 3.00 1.92
C ILE A 127 -21.57 3.79 3.23
N LEU A 128 -20.89 3.35 4.29
CA LEU A 128 -20.94 4.01 5.59
C LEU A 128 -20.10 5.30 5.54
N PRO A 129 -20.56 6.40 6.16
CA PRO A 129 -19.81 7.65 6.25
C PRO A 129 -18.67 7.51 7.27
N VAL A 130 -17.60 6.83 6.85
CA VAL A 130 -16.40 6.55 7.65
C VAL A 130 -15.21 7.40 7.21
N GLU A 131 -15.42 8.41 6.38
CA GLU A 131 -14.36 9.30 5.87
C GLU A 131 -13.63 10.07 6.98
N TRP A 132 -14.25 10.22 8.16
CA TRP A 132 -13.66 10.85 9.34
C TRP A 132 -12.91 9.85 10.25
N LEU A 133 -13.11 8.54 10.04
CA LEU A 133 -12.42 7.47 10.77
C LEU A 133 -11.11 7.06 10.09
N LEU A 134 -11.04 7.24 8.77
CA LEU A 134 -9.83 7.08 7.95
C LEU A 134 -9.00 8.34 8.06
#